data_AF-A0A0C2GJA3-F1
#
_entry.id   AF-A0A0C2GJA3-F1
#
_cell.length_a   1.000
_cell.length_b   1.000
_cell.length_c   1.000
_cell.angle_alpha   90.00
_cell.angle_beta   90.00
_cell.angle_gamma   90.00
#
_symmetry.space_group_name_H-M   'P 1'
#
loop_
_entity.id
_entity.type
_entity.pdbx_description
1 polymer ?
#
loop_
_entity_poly.entity_id
_entity_poly.type
_entity_poly.pdbx_seq_one_letter_code
_entity_poly.pdbx_strand_id
1 'polypeptide(L)'
;QLSYFMSLTFGDVTFAKIEVELETDYPKGAGCVMFRDREAFVAAIASRFVPLNFGEHLKQIELQPYLMRLVDCDICQTMKTRNFCPKLRCLKFMCDMCWKQAHVDMPEHQPQVRSPPLRSRDRRHNKVDGGSLELFDLNKESLTGNDRLERFLVGSAWLYQELD
;
A
#
# COMPACT_ATOMS: atom_id res chain seq x y z
N GLN A 1 -2.99 18.71 -2.61
CA GLN A 1 -3.98 18.74 -1.51
C GLN A 1 -3.85 17.51 -0.61
N LEU A 2 -3.93 16.28 -1.14
CA LEU A 2 -3.76 15.04 -0.34
C LEU A 2 -2.41 14.95 0.38
N SER A 3 -1.29 15.16 -0.34
CA SER A 3 0.06 15.13 0.24
C SER A 3 0.21 16.11 1.40
N TYR A 4 -0.23 17.36 1.20
CA TYR A 4 -0.17 18.41 2.22
C TYR A 4 -0.98 18.05 3.47
N PHE A 5 -2.22 17.58 3.31
CA PHE A 5 -3.04 17.14 4.45
C PHE A 5 -2.36 16.01 5.24
N MET A 6 -1.85 14.98 4.53
CA MET A 6 -1.18 13.85 5.16
C MET A 6 0.11 14.28 5.86
N SER A 7 0.89 15.19 5.25
CA SER A 7 2.09 15.76 5.86
C SER A 7 1.78 16.47 7.18
N LEU A 8 0.73 17.30 7.20
CA LEU A 8 0.33 18.01 8.42
C LEU A 8 -0.22 17.08 9.51
N THR A 9 -0.87 15.99 9.11
CA THR A 9 -1.57 15.10 10.06
C THR A 9 -0.63 14.07 10.68
N PHE A 10 0.31 13.55 9.91
CA PHE A 10 1.12 12.39 10.31
C PHE A 10 2.63 12.62 10.26
N GLY A 11 3.10 13.47 9.35
CA GLY A 11 4.52 13.73 9.11
C GLY A 11 4.87 13.69 7.62
N ASP A 12 6.09 14.12 7.30
CA ASP A 12 6.53 14.40 5.93
C ASP A 12 6.17 13.32 4.91
N VAL A 13 5.41 13.72 3.88
CA VAL A 13 5.11 12.91 2.71
C VAL A 13 6.15 13.17 1.61
N THR A 14 6.79 12.11 1.12
CA THR A 14 7.74 12.14 0.00
C THR A 14 7.06 11.94 -1.35
N PHE A 15 5.95 11.21 -1.36
CA PHE A 15 5.20 10.90 -2.58
C PHE A 15 3.72 10.76 -2.29
N ALA A 16 2.87 11.26 -3.19
CA ALA A 16 1.44 10.98 -3.16
C ALA A 16 0.90 10.88 -4.58
N LYS A 17 0.05 9.89 -4.84
CA LYS A 17 -0.58 9.68 -6.13
C LYS A 17 -2.00 9.14 -5.98
N ILE A 18 -2.90 9.63 -6.81
CA ILE A 18 -4.26 9.08 -6.93
C ILE A 18 -4.21 7.92 -7.94
N GLU A 19 -4.85 6.80 -7.60
CA GLU A 19 -4.99 5.69 -8.53
C GLU A 19 -6.08 6.02 -9.55
N VAL A 20 -5.72 5.85 -10.82
CA VAL A 20 -6.61 6.11 -11.95
C VAL A 20 -6.79 4.86 -12.81
N GLU A 21 -7.88 4.81 -13.56
CA GLU A 21 -8.10 3.86 -14.64
C GLU A 21 -7.18 4.15 -15.83
N LEU A 22 -6.61 3.11 -16.43
CA LEU A 22 -5.62 3.25 -17.50
C LEU A 22 -6.20 3.85 -18.79
N GLU A 23 -7.46 3.54 -19.08
CA GLU A 23 -8.10 3.92 -20.35
C GLU A 23 -8.71 5.33 -20.29
N THR A 24 -9.11 5.76 -19.09
CA THR A 24 -9.96 6.94 -18.89
C THR A 24 -9.30 8.01 -18.01
N ASP A 25 -8.18 7.69 -17.37
CA ASP A 25 -7.57 8.45 -16.27
C ASP A 25 -8.56 8.80 -15.14
N TYR A 26 -9.67 8.07 -15.05
CA TYR A 26 -10.69 8.35 -14.06
C TYR A 26 -10.26 7.86 -12.67
N PRO A 27 -10.44 8.66 -11.59
CA PRO A 27 -10.05 8.26 -10.24
C PRO A 27 -10.78 7.02 -9.76
N LYS A 28 -10.04 6.03 -9.25
CA LYS A 28 -10.59 4.77 -8.72
C LYS A 28 -11.13 4.85 -7.30
N GLY A 29 -11.11 6.03 -6.68
CA GLY A 29 -11.37 6.14 -5.23
C GLY A 29 -10.26 5.51 -4.38
N ALA A 30 -9.04 5.47 -4.89
CA ALA A 30 -7.88 5.02 -4.13
C ALA A 30 -6.70 5.95 -4.41
N GLY A 31 -5.78 6.00 -3.46
CA GLY A 31 -4.54 6.72 -3.60
C GLY A 31 -3.44 6.00 -2.84
N CYS A 32 -2.23 6.45 -3.06
CA CYS A 32 -1.06 5.99 -2.34
C CYS A 32 -0.28 7.21 -1.85
N VAL A 33 0.26 7.08 -0.65
CA VAL A 33 1.06 8.10 0.03
C VAL A 33 2.31 7.39 0.52
N MET A 34 3.45 8.03 0.48
CA MET A 34 4.69 7.52 1.06
C MET A 34 5.19 8.55 2.06
N PHE A 35 5.43 8.10 3.29
CA PHE A 35 6.01 8.92 4.34
C PHE A 35 7.53 8.84 4.31
N ARG A 36 8.19 9.90 4.77
CA ARG A 36 9.63 9.92 4.97
C ARG A 36 10.04 9.01 6.12
N ASP A 37 9.28 9.05 7.22
CA ASP A 37 9.63 8.45 8.51
C ASP A 37 8.62 7.40 8.99
N ARG A 38 9.10 6.47 9.81
CA ARG A 38 8.35 5.28 10.27
C ARG A 38 7.19 5.69 11.12
N GLU A 39 7.48 6.62 12.00
CA GLU A 39 6.59 7.12 13.02
C GLU A 39 5.35 7.72 12.36
N ALA A 40 5.54 8.48 11.27
CA ALA A 40 4.45 9.05 10.49
C ALA A 40 3.55 7.97 9.89
N PHE A 41 4.13 6.92 9.28
CA PHE A 41 3.33 5.81 8.80
C PHE A 41 2.62 5.04 9.90
N VAL A 42 3.32 4.70 10.99
CA VAL A 42 2.73 3.94 12.09
C VAL A 42 1.55 4.73 12.67
N ALA A 43 1.68 6.05 12.82
CA ALA A 43 0.61 6.94 13.23
C ALA A 43 -0.56 6.94 12.23
N ALA A 44 -0.27 6.99 10.93
CA ALA A 44 -1.28 6.90 9.88
C ALA A 44 -2.08 5.58 9.94
N ILE A 45 -1.39 4.44 9.99
CA ILE A 45 -2.07 3.13 10.06
C ILE A 45 -2.79 2.92 11.39
N ALA A 46 -2.23 3.42 12.49
CA ALA A 46 -2.89 3.37 13.79
C ALA A 46 -4.20 4.16 13.80
N SER A 47 -4.25 5.27 13.06
CA SER A 47 -5.46 6.09 12.93
C SER A 47 -6.57 5.36 12.19
N ARG A 48 -6.22 4.47 11.24
CA ARG A 48 -7.08 3.62 10.40
C ARG A 48 -8.10 4.37 9.54
N PHE A 49 -8.79 5.38 10.06
CA PHE A 49 -9.71 6.23 9.34
C PHE A 49 -9.40 7.70 9.62
N VAL A 50 -9.33 8.53 8.58
CA VAL A 50 -9.20 9.98 8.74
C VAL A 50 -10.24 10.74 7.92
N PRO A 51 -10.80 11.84 8.47
CA PRO A 51 -11.66 12.73 7.70
C PRO A 51 -10.83 13.61 6.77
N LEU A 52 -11.14 13.58 5.48
CA LEU A 52 -10.71 14.55 4.49
C LEU A 52 -11.84 15.53 4.20
N ASN A 53 -11.55 16.82 4.34
CA ASN A 53 -12.47 17.88 4.01
C ASN A 53 -12.14 18.46 2.62
N PHE A 54 -13.15 18.46 1.75
CA PHE A 54 -13.13 19.05 0.41
C PHE A 54 -14.14 20.20 0.32
N GLY A 55 -14.01 21.19 1.21
CA GLY A 55 -14.92 22.34 1.29
C GLY A 55 -16.27 21.95 1.90
N GLU A 56 -17.25 21.68 1.05
CA GLU A 56 -18.61 21.32 1.47
C GLU A 56 -18.76 19.81 1.75
N HIS A 57 -17.80 19.00 1.29
CA HIS A 57 -17.85 17.55 1.46
C HIS A 57 -16.82 17.06 2.46
N LEU A 58 -17.30 16.37 3.51
CA LEU A 58 -16.45 15.59 4.40
C LEU A 58 -16.48 14.13 3.96
N LYS A 59 -15.31 13.56 3.66
CA LYS A 59 -15.16 12.14 3.30
C LYS A 59 -14.26 11.48 4.32
N GLN A 60 -14.64 10.29 4.80
CA GLN A 60 -13.77 9.49 5.64
C GLN A 60 -12.96 8.54 4.76
N ILE A 61 -11.65 8.51 4.94
CA ILE A 61 -10.76 7.64 4.19
C ILE A 61 -10.14 6.58 5.09
N GLU A 62 -10.07 5.34 4.62
CA GLU A 62 -9.37 4.26 5.32
C GLU A 62 -7.90 4.26 4.95
N LEU A 63 -7.06 4.02 5.94
CA LEU A 63 -5.61 3.97 5.84
C LEU A 63 -5.16 2.52 6.06
N GLN A 64 -4.72 1.84 5.01
CA GLN A 64 -4.21 0.46 5.08
C GLN A 64 -2.81 0.35 4.50
N PRO A 65 -1.92 -0.46 5.10
CA PRO A 65 -0.57 -0.69 4.58
C PRO A 65 -0.57 -1.23 3.15
N TYR A 66 0.43 -0.84 2.38
CA TYR A 66 0.65 -1.44 1.07
C TYR A 66 1.37 -2.77 1.15
N LEU A 67 0.79 -3.75 0.47
CA LEU A 67 1.40 -5.05 0.32
C LEU A 67 2.29 -5.07 -0.92
N MET A 68 3.60 -5.11 -0.69
CA MET A 68 4.59 -5.27 -1.76
C MET A 68 4.58 -6.70 -2.31
N ARG A 69 4.94 -6.86 -3.59
CA ARG A 69 4.91 -8.19 -4.25
C ARG A 69 6.00 -9.13 -3.76
N LEU A 70 7.19 -8.62 -3.46
CA LEU A 70 8.34 -9.38 -3.01
C LEU A 70 9.39 -8.40 -2.45
N VAL A 71 9.80 -8.59 -1.20
CA VAL A 71 10.79 -7.75 -0.51
C VAL A 71 11.73 -8.59 0.33
N ASP A 72 12.83 -8.03 0.81
CA ASP A 72 13.66 -8.68 1.82
C ASP A 72 12.91 -8.73 3.16
N CYS A 73 13.13 -9.80 3.92
CA CYS A 73 12.60 -9.91 5.27
C CYS A 73 13.19 -8.81 6.16
N ASP A 74 12.34 -8.08 6.88
CA ASP A 74 12.76 -6.99 7.77
C ASP A 74 13.59 -7.47 8.97
N ILE A 75 13.49 -8.76 9.30
CA ILE A 75 14.19 -9.38 10.44
C ILE A 75 15.56 -9.90 10.02
N CYS A 76 15.62 -10.88 9.10
CA CYS A 76 16.89 -11.52 8.72
C CYS A 76 17.59 -10.88 7.53
N GLN A 77 16.90 -10.04 6.74
CA GLN A 77 17.43 -9.34 5.55
C GLN A 77 18.06 -10.25 4.49
N THR A 78 17.85 -11.56 4.59
CA THR A 78 18.51 -12.57 3.75
C THR A 78 17.51 -13.26 2.82
N MET A 79 16.30 -13.50 3.31
CA MET A 79 15.25 -14.20 2.56
C MET A 79 14.27 -13.19 1.97
N LYS A 80 13.86 -13.41 0.72
CA LYS A 80 12.73 -12.70 0.14
C LYS A 80 11.41 -13.22 0.72
N THR A 81 10.43 -12.33 0.89
CA THR A 81 9.11 -12.66 1.42
C THR A 81 8.02 -11.79 0.80
N ARG A 82 6.78 -12.26 0.94
CA ARG A 82 5.55 -11.53 0.62
C ARG A 82 4.65 -11.36 1.84
N ASN A 83 4.99 -12.03 2.95
CA ASN A 83 4.14 -12.09 4.13
C ASN A 83 4.33 -10.82 4.94
N PHE A 84 3.25 -10.07 5.10
CA PHE A 84 3.20 -8.87 5.92
C PHE A 84 2.31 -9.10 7.13
N CYS A 85 2.76 -8.69 8.33
CA CYS A 85 1.90 -8.70 9.50
C CYS A 85 1.24 -7.32 9.66
N PRO A 86 -0.09 -7.18 9.51
CA PRO A 86 -0.77 -5.89 9.58
C PRO A 86 -1.00 -5.36 11.00
N LYS A 87 -0.72 -6.17 12.02
CA LYS A 87 -0.90 -5.79 13.41
C LYS A 87 0.15 -4.75 13.78
N LEU A 88 -0.26 -3.63 14.39
CA LEU A 88 0.63 -2.51 14.74
C LEU A 88 1.86 -2.92 15.55
N ARG A 89 1.73 -3.94 16.42
CA ARG A 89 2.85 -4.51 17.21
C ARG A 89 3.98 -5.07 16.32
N CYS A 90 3.65 -5.54 15.13
CA CYS A 90 4.58 -6.15 14.19
C CYS A 90 4.86 -5.22 13.01
N LEU A 91 3.83 -4.94 12.20
CA LEU A 91 3.81 -4.02 11.06
C LEU A 91 5.06 -4.12 10.16
N LYS A 92 5.38 -5.34 9.72
CA LYS A 92 6.63 -5.72 9.05
C LYS A 92 6.44 -6.88 8.08
N PHE A 93 7.34 -6.97 7.09
CA PHE A 93 7.51 -8.11 6.21
C PHE A 93 8.44 -9.16 6.83
N MET A 94 7.98 -10.40 6.94
CA MET A 94 8.74 -11.50 7.57
C MET A 94 8.77 -12.73 6.67
N CYS A 95 9.91 -13.40 6.53
CA CYS A 95 9.94 -14.73 5.93
C CYS A 95 9.31 -15.77 6.87
N ASP A 96 9.01 -16.96 6.37
CA ASP A 96 8.30 -17.99 7.15
C ASP A 96 9.03 -18.37 8.45
N MET A 97 10.36 -18.40 8.43
CA MET A 97 11.17 -18.71 9.61
C MET A 97 11.02 -17.62 10.69
N CYS A 98 11.23 -16.36 10.29
CA CYS A 98 11.12 -15.23 11.22
C CYS A 98 9.67 -15.04 11.70
N TRP A 99 8.68 -15.33 10.86
CA TRP A 99 7.27 -15.30 11.25
C TRP A 99 7.00 -16.28 12.39
N LYS A 100 7.38 -17.55 12.22
CA LYS A 100 7.17 -18.60 13.23
C LYS A 100 7.82 -18.24 14.57
N GLN A 101 9.03 -17.67 14.54
CA GLN A 101 9.74 -17.24 15.74
C GLN A 101 9.08 -16.04 16.43
N ALA A 102 8.60 -15.05 15.66
CA ALA A 102 8.00 -13.83 16.22
C ALA A 102 6.53 -14.01 16.66
N HIS A 103 5.83 -15.05 16.19
CA HIS A 103 4.39 -15.25 16.40
C HIS A 103 4.03 -16.59 17.06
N VAL A 104 4.93 -17.17 17.87
CA VAL A 104 4.69 -18.46 18.54
C VAL A 104 3.37 -18.45 19.33
N ASP A 105 3.13 -17.39 20.10
CA ASP A 105 1.96 -17.27 20.99
C ASP A 105 0.97 -16.18 20.54
N MET A 106 0.91 -15.90 19.23
CA MET A 106 0.08 -14.83 18.65
C MET A 106 -0.83 -15.37 17.53
N PRO A 107 -1.79 -16.26 17.83
CA PRO A 107 -2.60 -16.94 16.80
C PRO A 107 -3.52 -15.99 16.00
N GLU A 108 -3.85 -14.82 16.54
CA GLU A 108 -4.65 -13.79 15.86
C GLU A 108 -3.85 -12.94 14.85
N HIS A 109 -2.53 -13.16 14.77
CA HIS A 109 -1.68 -12.58 13.75
C HIS A 109 -1.65 -13.50 12.53
N GLN A 110 -2.22 -13.03 11.41
CA GLN A 110 -2.20 -13.74 10.14
C GLN A 110 -1.42 -12.95 9.08
N PRO A 111 -0.61 -13.63 8.26
CA PRO A 111 0.12 -12.95 7.19
C PRO A 111 -0.85 -12.48 6.12
N GLN A 112 -0.73 -11.21 5.74
CA GLN A 112 -1.36 -10.65 4.56
C GLN A 112 -0.38 -10.71 3.39
N VAL A 113 -0.89 -11.08 2.23
CA VAL A 113 -0.16 -11.09 0.96
C VAL A 113 -0.94 -10.31 -0.07
N ARG A 114 -0.23 -9.59 -0.95
CA ARG A 114 -0.89 -8.89 -2.05
C ARG A 114 -1.61 -9.91 -2.93
N SER A 115 -2.91 -9.71 -3.17
CA SER A 115 -3.64 -10.51 -4.15
C SER A 115 -2.94 -10.47 -5.50
N PRO A 116 -2.86 -11.59 -6.23
CA PRO A 116 -2.43 -11.57 -7.63
C PRO A 116 -3.29 -10.54 -8.40
N PRO A 117 -2.73 -9.84 -9.40
CA PRO A 117 -3.56 -9.09 -10.34
C PRO A 117 -4.69 -10.01 -10.81
N LEU A 118 -5.94 -9.55 -10.77
CA LEU A 118 -7.03 -10.29 -11.41
C LEU A 118 -6.57 -10.58 -12.83
N ARG A 119 -6.38 -11.86 -13.16
CA ARG A 119 -6.05 -12.23 -14.54
C ARG A 119 -7.18 -11.70 -15.39
N SER A 120 -6.84 -10.83 -16.34
CA SER A 120 -7.74 -10.40 -17.40
C SER A 120 -8.36 -11.68 -17.96
N ARG A 121 -9.68 -11.79 -17.81
CA ARG A 121 -10.50 -12.92 -18.27
C ARG A 121 -10.02 -13.30 -19.68
N ASP A 122 -9.48 -14.52 -19.82
CA ASP A 122 -8.88 -15.05 -21.04
C ASP A 122 -9.75 -14.72 -22.26
N ARG A 123 -9.35 -13.69 -23.02
CA ARG A 123 -9.91 -13.42 -24.34
C ARG A 123 -9.00 -14.17 -25.32
N ARG A 124 -9.36 -15.42 -25.61
CA ARG A 124 -8.81 -16.14 -26.76
C ARG A 124 -9.03 -15.28 -28.01
N HIS A 125 -7.96 -14.67 -28.52
CA HIS A 125 -7.53 -14.65 -29.93
C HIS A 125 -6.63 -13.44 -30.23
N ASN A 126 -5.57 -13.76 -30.97
CA ASN A 126 -4.66 -12.93 -31.76
C ASN A 126 -3.63 -12.07 -31.03
N LYS A 127 -2.38 -12.53 -31.22
CA LYS A 127 -1.14 -11.74 -31.19
C LYS A 127 -1.37 -10.32 -31.74
N VAL A 128 -1.19 -9.33 -30.89
CA VAL A 128 -0.59 -8.04 -31.24
C VAL A 128 0.30 -7.65 -30.06
N ASP A 129 1.54 -7.29 -30.36
CA ASP A 129 2.51 -6.75 -29.42
C ASP A 129 1.89 -5.57 -28.63
N GLY A 130 1.94 -5.63 -27.30
CA GLY A 130 1.38 -4.59 -26.45
C GLY A 130 1.73 -4.82 -24.98
N GLY A 131 2.32 -3.81 -24.36
CA GLY A 131 3.01 -3.86 -23.07
C GLY A 131 2.26 -4.58 -21.94
N SER A 132 3.00 -5.45 -21.24
CA SER A 132 2.54 -6.14 -20.04
C SER A 132 2.16 -5.13 -18.95
N LEU A 133 1.03 -5.42 -18.27
CA LEU A 133 0.44 -4.67 -17.15
C LEU A 133 1.45 -3.85 -16.31
N GLU A 134 1.49 -2.55 -16.52
CA GLU A 134 2.14 -1.59 -15.60
C GLU A 134 1.17 -1.29 -14.44
N LEU A 135 0.84 -2.31 -13.66
CA LEU A 135 0.37 -2.12 -12.27
C LEU A 135 1.56 -1.51 -11.53
N PHE A 136 1.48 -0.22 -11.17
CA PHE A 136 2.50 0.56 -10.46
C PHE A 136 3.43 -0.35 -9.64
N ASP A 137 4.57 -0.70 -10.24
CA ASP A 137 5.52 -1.62 -9.65
C ASP A 137 6.57 -0.78 -8.96
N LEU A 138 6.32 -0.44 -7.69
CA LEU A 138 7.30 0.22 -6.83
C LEU A 138 8.61 -0.59 -6.68
N ASN A 139 8.67 -1.83 -7.20
CA ASN A 139 9.92 -2.58 -7.33
C ASN A 139 10.75 -2.21 -8.57
N LYS A 140 10.15 -1.57 -9.60
CA LYS A 140 10.86 -1.15 -10.83
C LYS A 140 11.58 0.18 -10.68
N GLU A 141 11.15 1.06 -9.79
CA GLU A 141 11.98 2.19 -9.38
C GLU A 141 13.08 1.63 -8.48
N SER A 142 14.29 1.56 -9.04
CA SER A 142 15.48 1.12 -8.32
C SER A 142 15.76 2.11 -7.20
N LEU A 143 15.19 1.86 -6.03
CA LEU A 143 15.51 2.55 -4.78
C LEU A 143 16.92 2.10 -4.36
N THR A 144 17.93 2.76 -4.93
CA THR A 144 19.35 2.46 -4.70
C THR A 144 19.81 3.07 -3.37
N GLY A 145 20.28 2.21 -2.45
CA GLY A 145 21.20 2.59 -1.37
C GLY A 145 20.56 3.26 -0.16
N ASN A 146 20.60 2.60 1.01
CA ASN A 146 20.14 3.10 2.32
C ASN A 146 18.74 3.74 2.44
N ASP A 147 17.97 3.88 1.34
CA ASP A 147 16.56 4.25 1.28
C ASP A 147 15.64 3.10 1.72
N ARG A 148 15.98 2.48 2.86
CA ARG A 148 15.15 1.50 3.58
C ARG A 148 13.97 2.17 4.29
N LEU A 149 13.75 3.46 4.04
CA LEU A 149 12.62 4.26 4.49
C LEU A 149 11.33 3.73 3.84
N GLU A 150 10.79 2.68 4.46
CA GLU A 150 9.44 2.76 5.00
C GLU A 150 8.34 2.98 3.96
N ARG A 151 8.16 1.89 3.20
CA ARG A 151 7.26 1.75 2.07
C ARG A 151 5.84 1.47 2.55
N PHE A 152 5.06 2.52 2.54
CA PHE A 152 3.90 2.61 3.40
C PHE A 152 2.75 3.27 2.65
N LEU A 153 2.20 2.57 1.64
CA LEU A 153 1.01 3.08 0.98
C LEU A 153 -0.22 2.88 1.85
N VAL A 154 -1.19 3.73 1.56
CA VAL A 154 -2.37 3.97 2.34
C VAL A 154 -3.55 3.97 1.37
N GLY A 155 -4.21 2.81 1.18
CA GLY A 155 -5.52 2.69 0.50
C GLY A 155 -6.56 2.27 1.53
N SER A 156 -7.82 2.69 1.55
CA SER A 156 -8.80 2.88 0.47
C SER A 156 -9.83 3.92 0.91
N ALA A 157 -10.41 4.71 0.00
CA ALA A 157 -11.63 5.46 0.31
C ALA A 157 -12.51 5.66 -0.90
N TRP A 158 -13.61 4.91 -0.91
CA TRP A 158 -14.71 4.98 -1.86
C TRP A 158 -15.11 6.44 -2.14
N LEU A 159 -14.70 6.96 -3.29
CA LEU A 159 -15.17 8.23 -3.80
C LEU A 159 -16.18 7.92 -4.92
N TYR A 160 -17.45 8.23 -4.64
CA TYR A 160 -18.67 8.12 -5.47
C TYR A 160 -19.31 6.71 -5.52
N GLN A 161 -20.61 6.50 -5.23
CA GLN A 161 -21.80 7.33 -5.49
C GLN A 161 -22.70 7.52 -4.25
N GLU A 162 -23.09 8.77 -3.97
CA GLU A 162 -24.51 9.05 -3.73
C GLU A 162 -25.10 9.31 -5.13
N LEU A 163 -25.98 8.41 -5.58
CA LEU A 163 -27.01 8.75 -6.54
C LEU A 163 -28.27 8.91 -5.69
N ASP A 164 -28.66 10.16 -5.46
CA ASP A 164 -30.06 10.58 -5.39
C ASP A 164 -30.15 11.99 -5.99
#